data_AF-A0A7W0XGG6-F1
#
_entry.id   AF-A0A7W0XGG6-F1
#
_cell.length_a   1.000
_cell.length_b   1.000
_cell.length_c   1.000
_cell.angle_alpha   90.00
_cell.angle_beta   90.00
_cell.angle_gamma   90.00
#
_symmetry.space_group_name_H-M   'P 1'
#
loop_
_entity.id
_entity.type
_entity.pdbx_description
1 polymer ?
#
loop_
_entity_poly.entity_id
_entity_poly.type
_entity_poly.pdbx_seq_one_letter_code
_entity_poly.pdbx_strand_id
1 'polypeptide(L)'
;MCFISALASPGQTPEGQVSPIRVEYDEKSDTRRVTLNPIILVSRRHEELRLGAFSSHQGKVPLTPKEVALVFLSLTTAATNKYESARQLTITADENRFGCGETQRTTQTEKGLFMETLMTVVPFETFVKIAQAKEVKLKLGITEVKLEPEHVLMLRAAASYMGQ
;
A
#
# COMPACT_ATOMS: atom_id res chain seq x y z
N MET A 1 -34.78 39.67 -11.18
CA MET A 1 -33.34 39.41 -10.97
C MET A 1 -33.19 37.91 -10.75
N CYS A 2 -32.71 37.16 -11.75
CA CYS A 2 -32.44 35.72 -11.64
C CYS A 2 -30.95 35.53 -11.34
N PHE A 3 -30.63 34.83 -10.25
CA PHE A 3 -29.27 34.39 -9.95
C PHE A 3 -29.02 33.04 -10.64
N ILE A 4 -28.03 33.00 -11.53
CA ILE A 4 -27.52 31.77 -12.14
C ILE A 4 -26.54 31.15 -11.14
N SER A 5 -26.87 29.97 -10.60
CA SER A 5 -25.91 29.14 -9.87
C SER A 5 -25.01 28.44 -10.88
N ALA A 6 -23.73 28.82 -10.89
CA ALA A 6 -22.69 28.08 -11.61
C ALA A 6 -22.28 26.87 -10.77
N LEU A 7 -22.56 25.67 -11.29
CA LEU A 7 -21.99 24.43 -10.78
C LEU A 7 -20.49 24.44 -11.10
N ALA A 8 -19.65 24.46 -10.07
CA ALA A 8 -18.21 24.31 -10.21
C ALA A 8 -17.90 22.86 -10.62
N SER A 9 -17.38 22.68 -11.84
CA SER A 9 -16.78 21.42 -12.27
C SER A 9 -15.53 21.14 -11.44
N PRO A 10 -15.31 19.90 -10.95
CA PRO A 10 -14.08 19.55 -10.25
C PRO A 10 -12.90 19.65 -11.20
N GLY A 11 -11.88 20.37 -10.73
CA GLY A 11 -10.72 20.81 -11.51
C GLY A 11 -9.93 19.69 -12.17
N GLN A 12 -9.42 20.00 -13.35
CA GLN A 12 -8.39 19.24 -14.03
C GLN A 12 -7.12 19.28 -13.17
N THR A 13 -6.73 18.12 -12.63
CA THR A 13 -5.44 17.92 -11.96
C THR A 13 -4.32 18.18 -12.98
N PRO A 14 -3.25 18.91 -12.63
CA PRO A 14 -2.13 19.18 -13.53
C PRO A 14 -1.57 17.89 -14.16
N GLU A 15 -1.49 17.85 -15.49
CA GLU A 15 -0.88 16.76 -16.25
C GLU A 15 0.58 16.59 -15.84
N GLY A 16 0.91 15.46 -15.21
CA GLY A 16 2.30 15.03 -14.99
C GLY A 16 2.63 14.50 -13.60
N GLN A 17 1.80 14.75 -12.58
CA GLN A 17 2.04 14.22 -11.24
C GLN A 17 1.12 13.02 -10.98
N VAL A 18 1.64 11.80 -11.15
CA VAL A 18 0.91 10.59 -10.79
C VAL A 18 0.74 10.59 -9.27
N SER A 19 -0.50 10.77 -8.81
CA SER A 19 -0.84 10.66 -7.40
C SER A 19 -0.39 9.28 -6.89
N PRO A 20 0.31 9.19 -5.74
CA PRO A 20 0.67 7.91 -5.15
C PRO A 20 -0.57 7.12 -4.70
N ILE A 21 -1.72 7.78 -4.60
CA ILE A 21 -2.98 7.18 -4.16
C ILE A 21 -3.99 7.23 -5.32
N ARG A 22 -4.57 6.07 -5.61
CA ARG A 22 -5.63 5.88 -6.59
C ARG A 22 -6.92 5.53 -5.85
N VAL A 23 -7.99 6.28 -6.13
CA VAL A 23 -9.34 5.99 -5.63
C VAL A 23 -10.19 5.60 -6.82
N GLU A 24 -10.80 4.43 -6.74
CA GLU A 24 -11.62 3.88 -7.83
C GLU A 24 -12.96 3.43 -7.29
N TYR A 25 -13.98 3.49 -8.14
CA TYR A 25 -15.26 2.88 -7.88
C TYR A 25 -15.61 1.99 -9.08
N ASP A 26 -15.86 0.72 -8.80
CA ASP A 26 -16.33 -0.25 -9.79
C ASP A 26 -17.85 -0.39 -9.67
N GLU A 27 -18.57 0.11 -10.68
CA GLU A 27 -20.02 0.07 -10.76
C GLU A 27 -20.58 -1.35 -10.83
N LYS A 28 -19.84 -2.29 -11.42
CA LYS A 28 -20.30 -3.67 -11.61
C LYS A 28 -20.30 -4.43 -10.29
N SER A 29 -19.29 -4.19 -9.46
CA SER A 29 -19.14 -4.84 -8.16
C SER A 29 -19.63 -3.96 -6.99
N ASP A 30 -20.15 -2.76 -7.27
CA ASP A 30 -20.54 -1.75 -6.28
C ASP A 30 -19.45 -1.59 -5.20
N THR A 31 -18.20 -1.44 -5.62
CA THR A 31 -17.04 -1.45 -4.72
C THR A 31 -16.18 -0.21 -4.94
N ARG A 32 -15.95 0.55 -3.87
CA ARG A 32 -14.93 1.60 -3.83
C ARG A 32 -13.61 1.00 -3.33
N ARG A 33 -12.51 1.28 -4.03
CA ARG A 33 -11.16 0.84 -3.70
C ARG A 33 -10.23 2.03 -3.56
N VAL A 34 -9.47 2.06 -2.47
CA VAL A 34 -8.38 3.02 -2.27
C VAL A 34 -7.07 2.25 -2.30
N THR A 35 -6.16 2.65 -3.19
CA THR A 35 -4.88 1.96 -3.43
C THR A 35 -3.73 2.95 -3.27
N LEU A 36 -2.76 2.60 -2.44
CA LEU A 36 -1.41 3.16 -2.46
C LEU A 36 -0.61 2.40 -3.52
N ASN A 37 -0.17 3.12 -4.56
CA ASN A 37 0.72 2.58 -5.58
C ASN A 37 2.01 2.07 -4.93
N PRO A 38 2.61 0.98 -5.43
CA PRO A 38 3.79 0.40 -4.82
C PRO A 38 4.96 1.39 -4.71
N ILE A 39 5.40 1.67 -3.48
CA ILE A 39 6.57 2.50 -3.17
C ILE A 39 7.81 1.62 -3.09
N ILE A 40 8.95 2.12 -3.57
CA ILE A 40 10.21 1.35 -3.60
C ILE A 40 10.86 1.37 -2.22
N LEU A 41 10.91 0.23 -1.54
CA LEU A 41 11.56 0.10 -0.23
C LEU A 41 13.05 -0.19 -0.33
N VAL A 42 13.43 -1.01 -1.30
CA VAL A 42 14.81 -1.40 -1.57
C VAL A 42 14.97 -1.48 -3.08
N SER A 43 16.03 -0.86 -3.61
CA SER A 43 16.40 -1.01 -5.02
C SER A 43 17.89 -1.31 -5.13
N ARG A 44 18.21 -2.42 -5.77
CA ARG A 44 19.56 -2.91 -6.07
C ARG A 44 19.60 -3.30 -7.54
N ARG A 45 20.80 -3.47 -8.10
CA ARG A 45 21.04 -3.70 -9.54
C ARG A 45 20.11 -4.74 -10.20
N HIS A 46 19.71 -5.77 -9.47
CA HIS A 46 18.91 -6.89 -9.96
C HIS A 46 17.79 -7.31 -8.99
N GLU A 47 17.45 -6.45 -8.03
CA GLU A 47 16.49 -6.77 -6.98
C GLU A 47 15.75 -5.50 -6.55
N GLU A 48 14.44 -5.59 -6.42
CA GLU A 48 13.61 -4.53 -5.90
C GLU A 48 12.59 -5.10 -4.90
N LEU A 49 12.36 -4.38 -3.81
CA LEU A 49 11.25 -4.63 -2.91
C LEU A 49 10.35 -3.41 -2.91
N ARG A 50 9.07 -3.58 -3.24
CA ARG A 50 8.06 -2.53 -3.19
C ARG A 50 7.00 -2.82 -2.13
N LEU A 51 6.36 -1.77 -1.62
CA LEU A 51 5.22 -1.85 -0.71
C LEU A 51 4.03 -1.09 -1.30
N GLY A 52 2.92 -1.77 -1.51
CA GLY A 52 1.61 -1.18 -1.75
C GLY A 52 0.67 -1.44 -0.57
N ALA A 53 -0.42 -0.71 -0.54
CA ALA A 53 -1.52 -0.96 0.40
C ALA A 53 -2.85 -0.73 -0.31
N PHE A 54 -3.88 -1.49 0.02
CA PHE A 54 -5.21 -1.17 -0.46
C PHE A 54 -6.29 -1.55 0.54
N SER A 55 -7.42 -0.85 0.46
CA SER A 55 -8.67 -1.21 1.10
C SER A 55 -9.80 -1.17 0.07
N SER A 56 -10.86 -1.92 0.34
CA SER A 56 -12.08 -1.86 -0.45
C SER A 56 -13.30 -1.95 0.45
N HIS A 57 -14.36 -1.24 0.11
CA HIS A 57 -15.65 -1.34 0.77
C HIS A 57 -16.78 -1.29 -0.25
N GLN A 58 -17.93 -1.86 0.13
CA GLN A 58 -19.12 -1.83 -0.69
C GLN A 58 -19.70 -0.40 -0.72
N GLY A 59 -20.29 -0.04 -1.86
CA GLY A 59 -20.90 1.26 -2.08
C GLY A 59 -19.92 2.32 -2.53
N LYS A 60 -20.49 3.37 -3.14
CA LYS A 60 -19.78 4.60 -3.52
C LYS A 60 -19.47 5.52 -2.34
N VAL A 61 -20.26 5.42 -1.26
CA VAL A 61 -20.13 6.30 -0.09
C VAL A 61 -18.89 5.91 0.70
N PRO A 62 -17.99 6.85 0.96
CA PRO A 62 -16.79 6.61 1.76
C PRO A 62 -17.11 5.99 3.13
N LEU A 63 -16.43 4.89 3.46
CA LEU A 63 -16.56 4.17 4.73
C LEU A 63 -15.17 3.78 5.24
N THR A 64 -14.97 3.95 6.54
CA THR A 64 -13.76 3.48 7.21
C THR A 64 -13.65 1.96 7.07
N PRO A 65 -12.58 1.44 6.44
CA PRO A 65 -12.42 0.01 6.27
C PRO A 65 -12.09 -0.65 7.60
N LYS A 66 -12.46 -1.94 7.75
CA LYS A 66 -12.05 -2.73 8.92
C LYS A 66 -10.59 -3.14 8.85
N GLU A 67 -10.10 -3.33 7.63
CA GLU A 67 -8.80 -3.91 7.36
C GLU A 67 -8.14 -3.28 6.12
N VAL A 68 -6.82 -3.37 6.08
CA VAL A 68 -5.98 -2.92 4.96
C VAL A 68 -5.09 -4.08 4.55
N ALA A 69 -5.09 -4.39 3.26
CA ALA A 69 -4.15 -5.32 2.68
C ALA A 69 -2.82 -4.61 2.42
N LEU A 70 -1.74 -5.15 2.98
CA LEU A 70 -0.37 -4.75 2.66
C LEU A 70 0.18 -5.72 1.63
N VAL A 71 0.71 -5.19 0.54
CA VAL A 71 1.23 -5.97 -0.59
C VAL A 71 2.69 -5.63 -0.80
N PHE A 72 3.56 -6.62 -0.63
CA PHE A 72 4.97 -6.49 -0.97
C PHE A 72 5.23 -7.17 -2.32
N LEU A 73 5.93 -6.47 -3.20
CA LEU A 73 6.36 -7.01 -4.48
C LEU A 73 7.87 -7.13 -4.46
N SER A 74 8.37 -8.36 -4.48
CA SER A 74 9.79 -8.65 -4.64
C SER A 74 10.04 -8.97 -6.11
N LEU A 75 10.89 -8.17 -6.75
CA LEU A 75 11.24 -8.28 -8.16
C LEU A 75 12.71 -8.64 -8.25
N THR A 76 13.07 -9.68 -8.98
CA THR A 76 14.48 -10.02 -9.19
C THR A 76 14.70 -10.72 -10.53
N THR A 77 15.88 -10.55 -11.13
CA THR A 77 16.27 -11.32 -12.32
C THR A 77 16.81 -12.71 -11.98
N ALA A 78 17.06 -12.99 -10.70
CA ALA A 78 17.45 -14.31 -10.23
C ALA A 78 16.19 -15.11 -9.91
N ALA A 79 16.07 -16.34 -10.40
CA ALA A 79 14.98 -17.24 -10.04
C ALA A 79 15.19 -17.82 -8.62
N THR A 80 15.30 -16.94 -7.62
CA THR A 80 15.52 -17.30 -6.22
C THR A 80 14.26 -17.06 -5.43
N ASN A 81 13.78 -18.09 -4.72
CA ASN A 81 12.65 -18.00 -3.81
C ASN A 81 13.05 -17.33 -2.49
N LYS A 82 13.32 -16.02 -2.50
CA LYS A 82 13.90 -15.32 -1.34
C LYS A 82 13.01 -15.44 -0.09
N TYR A 83 11.70 -15.49 -0.28
CA TYR A 83 10.70 -15.51 0.79
C TYR A 83 9.91 -16.81 0.86
N GLU A 84 10.43 -17.94 0.36
CA GLU A 84 9.68 -19.21 0.44
C GLU A 84 9.53 -19.73 1.88
N SER A 85 10.58 -19.62 2.71
CA SER A 85 10.59 -20.13 4.09
C SER A 85 10.48 -19.05 5.18
N ALA A 86 10.53 -17.77 4.82
CA ALA A 86 10.58 -16.66 5.78
C ALA A 86 9.61 -15.54 5.37
N ARG A 87 8.34 -15.67 5.80
CA ARG A 87 7.21 -14.81 5.40
C ARG A 87 6.54 -14.07 6.54
N GLN A 88 7.10 -14.17 7.74
CA GLN A 88 6.56 -13.46 8.89
C GLN A 88 6.80 -11.96 8.71
N LEU A 89 5.72 -11.17 8.75
CA LEU A 89 5.81 -9.72 8.79
C LEU A 89 5.72 -9.23 10.24
N THR A 90 6.68 -8.39 10.61
CA THR A 90 6.65 -7.57 11.83
C THR A 90 6.88 -6.13 11.43
N ILE A 91 6.08 -5.22 11.99
CA ILE A 91 6.25 -3.78 11.81
C ILE A 91 6.55 -3.18 13.17
N THR A 92 7.59 -2.37 13.26
CA THR A 92 7.88 -1.56 14.45
C THR A 92 7.64 -0.11 14.09
N ALA A 93 6.70 0.54 14.75
CA ALA A 93 6.38 1.95 14.52
C ALA A 93 6.64 2.70 15.83
N ASP A 94 7.63 3.59 15.79
CA ASP A 94 8.31 4.15 16.96
C ASP A 94 8.83 3.03 17.88
N GLU A 95 8.22 2.83 19.06
CA GLU A 95 8.56 1.78 20.02
C GLU A 95 7.54 0.63 20.04
N ASN A 96 6.46 0.74 19.26
CA ASN A 96 5.38 -0.24 19.23
C ASN A 96 5.64 -1.31 18.18
N ARG A 97 5.64 -2.57 18.61
CA ARG A 97 5.81 -3.73 17.74
C ARG A 97 4.46 -4.36 17.38
N PHE A 98 4.17 -4.43 16.09
CA PHE A 98 2.98 -5.04 15.51
C PHE A 98 3.36 -6.36 14.84
N GLY A 99 2.77 -7.46 15.32
CA GLY A 99 2.84 -8.76 14.65
C GLY A 99 1.77 -8.85 13.56
N CYS A 100 2.16 -8.83 12.28
CA CYS A 100 1.23 -8.81 11.15
C CYS A 100 0.98 -10.21 10.54
N GLY A 101 1.39 -11.27 11.23
CA GLY A 101 1.23 -12.64 10.76
C GLY A 101 2.16 -13.02 9.61
N GLU A 102 1.93 -14.22 9.07
CA GLU A 102 2.61 -14.74 7.90
C GLU A 102 1.95 -14.23 6.61
N THR A 103 2.74 -13.74 5.66
CA THR A 103 2.21 -13.28 4.38
C THR A 103 1.82 -14.45 3.47
N GLN A 104 0.68 -14.34 2.82
CA GLN A 104 0.33 -15.16 1.66
C GLN A 104 1.28 -14.87 0.51
N ARG A 105 1.71 -15.90 -0.22
CA ARG A 105 2.72 -15.77 -1.28
C ARG A 105 2.17 -16.28 -2.60
N THR A 106 2.39 -15.52 -3.66
CA THR A 106 2.26 -15.99 -5.04
C THR A 106 3.52 -15.61 -5.83
N THR A 107 3.79 -16.35 -6.90
CA THR A 107 4.98 -16.15 -7.73
C THR A 107 4.60 -16.12 -9.19
N GLN A 108 5.30 -15.31 -9.97
CA GLN A 108 5.18 -15.24 -11.41
C GLN A 108 6.56 -15.02 -12.02
N THR A 109 6.83 -15.68 -13.15
CA THR A 109 8.03 -15.43 -13.96
C THR A 109 7.59 -14.95 -15.32
N GLU A 110 8.05 -13.77 -15.73
CA GLU A 110 7.77 -13.22 -17.05
C GLU A 110 9.01 -12.56 -17.63
N LYS A 111 9.41 -12.96 -18.86
CA LYS A 111 10.54 -12.37 -19.60
C LYS A 111 11.85 -12.30 -18.79
N GLY A 112 12.14 -13.32 -17.98
CA GLY A 112 13.34 -13.39 -17.14
C GLY A 112 13.30 -12.55 -15.87
N LEU A 113 12.16 -11.89 -15.59
CA LEU A 113 11.88 -11.26 -14.30
C LEU A 113 11.07 -12.23 -13.44
N PHE A 114 11.60 -12.53 -12.26
CA PHE A 114 10.91 -13.26 -11.22
C PHE A 114 10.25 -12.27 -10.27
N MET A 115 8.95 -12.45 -10.04
CA MET A 115 8.13 -11.63 -9.16
C MET A 115 7.52 -12.50 -8.07
N GLU A 116 7.74 -12.13 -6.82
CA GLU A 116 7.03 -12.67 -5.66
C GLU A 116 6.09 -11.60 -5.10
N THR A 117 4.81 -11.93 -4.99
CA THR A 117 3.81 -11.10 -4.30
C THR A 117 3.57 -11.68 -2.93
N LEU A 118 3.78 -10.87 -1.89
CA LEU A 118 3.60 -11.24 -0.50
C LEU A 118 2.52 -10.33 0.10
N MET A 119 1.41 -10.91 0.54
CA MET A 119 0.24 -10.16 1.02
C MET A 119 -0.09 -10.54 2.45
N THR A 120 -0.38 -9.54 3.28
CA THR A 120 -1.03 -9.75 4.58
C THR A 120 -2.10 -8.69 4.80
N VAL A 121 -2.97 -8.92 5.77
CA VAL A 121 -4.05 -8.03 6.13
C VAL A 121 -3.86 -7.58 7.58
N VAL A 122 -4.00 -6.28 7.82
CA VAL A 122 -3.91 -5.68 9.16
C VAL A 122 -5.19 -4.91 9.48
N PRO A 123 -5.60 -4.83 10.76
CA PRO A 123 -6.69 -3.96 11.16
C PRO A 123 -6.41 -2.51 10.76
N PHE A 124 -7.43 -1.78 10.29
CA PHE A 124 -7.27 -0.40 9.85
C PHE A 124 -6.69 0.50 10.95
N GLU A 125 -7.12 0.34 12.19
CA GLU A 125 -6.57 1.08 13.33
C GLU A 125 -5.05 0.84 13.52
N THR A 126 -4.59 -0.39 13.27
CA THR A 126 -3.17 -0.73 13.31
C THR A 126 -2.42 -0.03 12.18
N PHE A 127 -2.98 -0.04 10.98
CA PHE A 127 -2.42 0.69 9.84
C PHE A 127 -2.32 2.19 10.11
N VAL A 128 -3.35 2.82 10.69
CA VAL A 128 -3.34 4.23 11.08
C VAL A 128 -2.23 4.53 12.09
N LYS A 129 -2.06 3.68 13.12
CA LYS A 129 -0.95 3.83 14.10
C LYS A 129 0.42 3.75 13.43
N ILE A 130 0.60 2.81 12.51
CA ILE A 130 1.85 2.67 11.74
C ILE A 130 2.09 3.91 10.87
N ALA A 131 1.06 4.39 10.17
CA ALA A 131 1.17 5.56 9.30
C ALA A 131 1.49 6.84 10.10
N GLN A 132 0.90 7.01 11.28
CA GLN A 132 1.11 8.19 12.11
C GLN A 132 2.45 8.22 12.86
N ALA A 133 3.16 7.08 12.95
CA ALA A 133 4.45 6.99 13.62
C ALA A 133 5.52 7.90 12.99
N LYS A 134 6.53 8.30 13.78
CA LYS A 134 7.66 9.10 13.28
C LYS A 134 8.67 8.22 12.57
N GLU A 135 8.97 7.06 13.15
CA GLU A 135 9.84 6.06 12.57
C GLU A 135 9.09 4.75 12.32
N VAL A 136 9.33 4.14 11.17
CA VAL A 136 8.76 2.82 10.86
C VAL A 136 9.88 1.89 10.37
N LYS A 137 9.97 0.70 10.96
CA LYS A 137 10.84 -0.38 10.54
C LYS A 137 9.99 -1.60 10.18
N LEU A 138 10.30 -2.21 9.05
CA LEU A 138 9.65 -3.40 8.53
C LEU A 138 10.62 -4.56 8.62
N LYS A 139 10.16 -5.70 9.11
CA LYS A 139 10.88 -6.96 9.05
C LYS A 139 10.00 -8.01 8.38
N LEU A 140 10.39 -8.41 7.17
CA LEU A 140 9.73 -9.43 6.36
C LEU A 140 10.69 -10.61 6.20
N GLY A 141 10.46 -11.66 6.99
CA GLY A 141 11.41 -12.77 7.10
C GLY A 141 12.78 -12.30 7.57
N ILE A 142 13.79 -12.46 6.70
CA ILE A 142 15.17 -12.01 6.94
C ILE A 142 15.45 -10.58 6.45
N THR A 143 14.54 -9.99 5.68
CA THR A 143 14.70 -8.64 5.13
C THR A 143 14.23 -7.62 6.16
N GLU A 144 15.10 -6.68 6.52
CA GLU A 144 14.79 -5.55 7.39
C GLU A 144 14.97 -4.23 6.64
N VAL A 145 13.98 -3.34 6.75
CA VAL A 145 13.97 -2.04 6.07
C VAL A 145 13.50 -0.97 7.05
N LYS A 146 14.27 0.12 7.21
CA LYS A 146 13.79 1.36 7.84
C LYS A 146 13.14 2.22 6.76
N LEU A 147 11.88 2.61 6.96
CA LEU A 147 11.19 3.50 6.03
C LEU A 147 11.78 4.91 6.11
N GLU A 148 11.97 5.50 4.94
CA GLU A 148 12.34 6.90 4.80
C GLU A 148 11.14 7.81 5.12
N PRO A 149 11.37 9.08 5.52
CA PRO A 149 10.30 10.01 5.84
C PRO A 149 9.25 10.16 4.73
N GLU A 150 9.68 10.11 3.46
CA GLU A 150 8.77 10.17 2.31
C GLU A 150 7.83 8.96 2.22
N HIS A 151 8.33 7.75 2.52
CA HIS A 151 7.50 6.55 2.59
C HIS A 151 6.44 6.66 3.68
N VAL A 152 6.81 7.18 4.86
CA VAL A 152 5.87 7.39 5.96
C VAL A 152 4.82 8.43 5.59
N LEU A 153 5.19 9.51 4.88
CA LEU A 153 4.22 10.50 4.37
C LEU A 153 3.22 9.87 3.39
N MET A 154 3.66 8.96 2.51
CA MET A 154 2.77 8.25 1.61
C MET A 154 1.81 7.31 2.36
N LEU A 155 2.27 6.64 3.42
CA LEU A 155 1.39 5.83 4.29
C LEU A 155 0.34 6.70 5.00
N ARG A 156 0.72 7.89 5.49
CA ARG A 156 -0.23 8.84 6.12
C ARG A 156 -1.29 9.30 5.14
N ALA A 157 -0.87 9.66 3.93
CA ALA A 157 -1.78 10.06 2.88
C ALA A 157 -2.75 8.90 2.58
N ALA A 158 -2.25 7.67 2.42
CA ALA A 158 -3.10 6.50 2.18
C ALA A 158 -4.12 6.28 3.32
N ALA A 159 -3.68 6.33 4.58
CA ALA A 159 -4.56 6.21 5.73
C ALA A 159 -5.65 7.30 5.77
N SER A 160 -5.31 8.53 5.37
CA SER A 160 -6.29 9.63 5.28
C SER A 160 -7.35 9.38 4.21
N TYR A 161 -6.97 8.90 3.02
CA TYR A 161 -7.94 8.59 1.96
C TYR A 161 -8.79 7.35 2.28
N MET A 162 -8.23 6.39 3.00
CA MET A 162 -8.94 5.18 3.43
C MET A 162 -9.90 5.46 4.60
N GLY A 163 -9.56 6.39 5.49
CA GLY A 163 -10.39 6.72 6.66
C GLY A 163 -11.56 7.65 6.37
N GLN A 164 -11.56 8.31 5.20
CA GLN A 164 -12.69 9.06 4.65
C GLN A 164 -13.71 8.09 4.07
#